data_AF-A0A5M8NU58-F1
#
_entry.id   AF-A0A5M8NU58-F1
#
_cell.length_a   1.000
_cell.length_b   1.000
_cell.length_c   1.000
_cell.angle_alpha   90.00
_cell.angle_beta   90.00
_cell.angle_gamma   90.00
#
_symmetry.space_group_name_H-M   'P 1'
#
loop_
_entity.id
_entity.type
_entity.pdbx_description
1 polymer ?
#
loop_
_entity_poly.entity_id
_entity_poly.type
_entity_poly.pdbx_seq_one_letter_code
_entity_poly.pdbx_strand_id
1 'polypeptide(L)' 'MRIVIAGAGEVGTHLAKLLSHEKQDIVLIDEKEERLNTLASNFDLMTVTASPTSIEGLKNAKTENADLYLGATAIPSAA' A
#
# COMPACT_ATOMS: atom_id res chain seq x y z
N MET A 1 0.24 14.26 -4.34
CA MET A 1 -1.00 13.49 -4.19
C MET A 1 -0.75 12.42 -3.14
N ARG A 2 -1.73 12.13 -2.28
CA ARG A 2 -1.65 11.04 -1.31
C ARG A 2 -2.26 9.78 -1.89
N ILE A 3 -1.45 8.74 -2.07
CA ILE A 3 -1.83 7.48 -2.71
C ILE A 3 -1.71 6.36 -1.69
N VAL A 4 -2.77 5.58 -1.53
CA VAL A 4 -2.74 4.33 -0.77
C VAL A 4 -2.74 3.17 -1.74
N ILE A 5 -1.74 2.30 -1.65
CA ILE A 5 -1.61 1.08 -2.44
C ILE A 5 -1.88 -0.10 -1.52
N ALA A 6 -2.90 -0.89 -1.85
CA ALA A 6 -3.31 -2.06 -1.11
C ALA A 6 -2.72 -3.32 -1.75
N GLY A 7 -1.82 -3.99 -1.03
CA GLY A 7 -1.08 -5.16 -1.49
C GLY A 7 0.34 -4.81 -1.90
N ALA A 8 1.32 -5.43 -1.25
CA ALA A 8 2.75 -5.41 -1.57
C ALA A 8 3.16 -6.66 -2.39
N GLY A 9 2.25 -7.19 -3.21
CA GLY A 9 2.56 -8.21 -4.22
C GLY A 9 3.36 -7.62 -5.39
N GLU A 10 3.51 -8.39 -6.47
CA GLU A 10 4.27 -7.94 -7.65
C GLU A 10 3.76 -6.60 -8.21
N VAL A 11 2.44 -6.50 -8.43
CA VAL A 11 1.81 -5.32 -9.02
C VAL A 11 1.92 -4.12 -8.09
N GLY A 12 1.52 -4.26 -6.83
CA GLY A 12 1.56 -3.14 -5.89
C GLY A 12 2.98 -2.69 -5.57
N THR A 13 3.95 -3.60 -5.54
CA THR A 13 5.37 -3.27 -5.44
C THR A 13 5.84 -2.46 -6.64
N HIS A 14 5.50 -2.88 -7.86
CA HIS A 14 5.88 -2.17 -9.07
C HIS A 14 5.29 -0.74 -9.10
N LEU A 15 4.02 -0.60 -8.75
CA LEU A 15 3.34 0.69 -8.64
C LEU A 15 3.97 1.58 -7.57
N ALA A 16 4.24 1.04 -6.38
CA ALA A 16 4.89 1.78 -5.29
C ALA A 16 6.26 2.33 -5.71
N LYS A 17 7.08 1.51 -6.39
CA LYS A 17 8.37 1.94 -6.93
C LYS A 17 8.20 3.06 -7.94
N LEU A 18 7.36 2.86 -8.96
CA LEU A 18 7.13 3.84 -10.02
C LEU A 18 6.69 5.18 -9.45
N LEU A 19 5.69 5.17 -8.58
CA LEU A 19 5.12 6.40 -8.02
C LEU A 19 6.04 7.07 -7.01
N SER A 20 6.90 6.31 -6.30
CA SER A 20 7.86 6.89 -5.35
C SER A 20 8.91 7.76 -6.08
N HIS A 21 9.29 7.37 -7.30
CA HIS A 21 10.17 8.19 -8.14
C HIS A 21 9.52 9.51 -8.58
N GLU A 22 8.19 9.58 -8.64
CA GLU A 22 7.45 10.80 -8.94
C GLU A 22 7.23 11.70 -7.72
N LYS A 23 7.82 11.37 -6.56
CA LYS A 23 7.71 12.10 -5.28
C LYS A 23 6.26 12.28 -4.81
N GLN A 24 5.43 11.25 -5.00
CA GLN A 24 4.09 11.21 -4.41
C GLN A 24 4.15 10.78 -2.94
N ASP A 25 3.15 11.16 -2.14
CA ASP A 25 3.00 10.69 -0.76
C ASP A 25 2.33 9.31 -0.79
N ILE A 26 3.11 8.25 -0.59
CA ILE A 26 2.66 6.87 -0.78
C ILE A 26 2.56 6.17 0.56
N VAL A 27 1.43 5.49 0.75
CA VAL A 27 1.23 4.52 1.82
C VAL A 27 0.99 3.15 1.20
N LEU A 28 1.82 2.17 1.53
CA LEU A 28 1.67 0.78 1.11
C LEU A 28 1.13 -0.05 2.28
N ILE A 29 -0.04 -0.67 2.10
CA ILE A 29 -0.67 -1.55 3.09
C ILE A 29 -0.63 -3.00 2.63
N ASP A 30 -0.13 -3.92 3.46
CA ASP A 30 -0.16 -5.37 3.22
C ASP A 30 -0.16 -6.11 4.57
N GLU A 31 -0.65 -7.33 4.59
CA GLU A 31 -0.66 -8.16 5.81
C GLU A 31 0.72 -8.76 6.13
N LYS A 32 1.58 -8.88 5.13
CA LYS A 32 2.90 -9.51 5.25
C LYS A 32 3.98 -8.44 5.42
N GLU A 33 4.36 -8.22 6.68
CA GLU A 33 5.41 -7.27 7.07
C GLU A 33 6.72 -7.44 6.28
N GLU A 34 7.12 -8.68 5.99
CA GLU A 34 8.33 -8.99 5.20
C GLU A 34 8.36 -8.31 3.83
N ARG A 35 7.19 -8.21 3.16
CA ARG A 35 7.07 -7.54 1.86
C ARG A 35 7.22 -6.03 1.98
N LEU A 36 6.72 -5.47 3.08
CA LEU A 36 6.76 -4.04 3.38
C LEU A 36 8.17 -3.57 3.75
N ASN A 37 8.89 -4.35 4.57
CA ASN A 37 10.22 -3.98 5.08
C ASN A 37 11.23 -3.72 3.96
N THR A 38 11.18 -4.53 2.90
CA THR A 38 12.06 -4.35 1.74
C THR A 38 11.76 -3.04 1.02
N LEU A 39 10.50 -2.63 0.92
CA LEU A 39 10.11 -1.40 0.22
C LEU A 39 10.41 -0.16 1.05
N ALA A 40 10.08 -0.18 2.33
CA ALA A 40 10.37 0.93 3.26
C ALA A 40 11.87 1.25 3.36
N SER A 41 12.73 0.24 3.20
CA SER A 41 14.19 0.44 3.28
C SER A 41 14.80 1.03 2.01
N ASN A 42 14.11 0.90 0.87
CA ASN A 42 14.68 1.23 -0.45
C ASN A 42 13.98 2.41 -1.15
N PHE A 43 12.77 2.79 -0.71
CA PHE A 43 11.94 3.79 -1.36
C PHE A 43 11.34 4.76 -0.34
N ASP A 44 11.11 6.00 -0.77
CA ASP A 44 10.47 7.04 0.04
C ASP A 44 8.94 6.81 0.05
N LEU A 45 8.50 5.96 0.97
CA LEU A 45 7.10 5.63 1.20
C LEU A 45 6.86 5.21 2.65
N MET A 46 5.60 5.31 3.09
CA MET A 46 5.15 4.75 4.35
C MET A 46 4.59 3.35 4.15
N THR A 47 4.74 2.48 5.15
CA THR A 47 4.14 1.16 5.16
C THR A 47 3.19 0.98 6.33
N VAL A 48 2.13 0.18 6.13
CA VAL A 48 1.18 -0.20 7.18
C VAL A 48 0.97 -1.71 7.11
N THR A 49 1.38 -2.42 8.16
CA THR A 49 1.14 -3.86 8.28
C THR A 49 -0.27 -4.10 8.81
N ALA A 50 -1.23 -4.31 7.89
CA ALA A 50 -2.62 -4.56 8.23
C ALA A 50 -3.37 -5.18 7.05
N SER A 51 -4.55 -5.73 7.33
CA SER A 51 -5.45 -6.19 6.28
C SER A 51 -5.93 -5.01 5.44
N PRO A 52 -5.73 -5.04 4.11
CA PRO A 52 -6.13 -3.95 3.22
C PRO A 52 -7.64 -3.79 3.09
N THR A 53 -8.43 -4.77 3.56
CA THR A 53 -9.90 -4.75 3.53
C THR A 53 -10.51 -4.51 4.92
N SER A 54 -9.72 -4.45 5.99
CA SER A 54 -10.26 -4.19 7.32
C SER A 54 -10.45 -2.69 7.57
N ILE A 55 -11.55 -2.34 8.24
CA ILE A 55 -11.84 -0.94 8.62
C ILE A 55 -10.68 -0.34 9.44
N GLU A 56 -10.10 -1.14 10.33
CA GLU A 56 -8.95 -0.71 11.15
C GLU A 56 -7.70 -0.47 10.31
N GLY A 57 -7.38 -1.37 9.37
CA GLY A 57 -6.25 -1.22 8.46
C GLY A 57 -6.38 0.02 7.58
N LEU A 58 -7.57 0.27 7.04
CA LEU A 58 -7.88 1.46 6.24
C LEU A 58 -7.73 2.76 7.05
N LYS A 59 -8.12 2.77 8.33
CA LYS A 59 -7.89 3.91 9.25
C LYS A 59 -6.41 4.10 9.57
N ASN A 60 -5.68 3.02 9.82
CA ASN A 60 -4.24 3.08 10.10
C ASN A 60 -3.45 3.62 8.88
N ALA A 61 -3.89 3.29 7.67
CA ALA A 61 -3.35 3.85 6.42
C ALA A 61 -3.80 5.28 6.11
N LYS A 62 -4.70 5.86 6.92
CA LYS A 62 -5.29 7.19 6.74
C LYS A 62 -5.91 7.36 5.35
N THR A 63 -6.65 6.35 4.91
CA THR A 63 -7.30 6.32 3.59
C THR A 63 -8.32 7.43 3.39
N GLU A 64 -8.88 7.97 4.47
CA GLU A 64 -9.78 9.13 4.44
C GLU A 64 -9.12 10.40 3.88
N ASN A 65 -7.79 10.49 3.93
CA ASN A 65 -7.02 11.61 3.39
C ASN A 65 -6.38 11.29 2.03
N ALA A 66 -6.62 10.08 1.49
CA ALA A 66 -6.05 9.67 0.22
C ALA A 66 -6.82 10.28 -0.95
N ASP A 67 -6.10 10.80 -1.93
CA ASP A 67 -6.66 11.23 -3.21
C ASP A 67 -6.95 10.02 -4.12
N LEU A 68 -6.20 8.92 -3.92
CA LEU A 68 -6.28 7.70 -4.73
C LEU A 68 -6.03 6.46 -3.87
N TYR A 69 -6.89 5.45 -4.00
CA TYR A 69 -6.73 4.13 -3.41
C TYR A 69 -6.62 3.07 -4.51
N LEU A 70 -5.52 2.31 -4.53
CA LEU A 70 -5.22 1.30 -5.55
C LEU A 70 -5.27 -0.11 -4.94
N GLY A 71 -6.30 -0.88 -5.27
CA GLY A 71 -6.38 -2.29 -4.91
C GLY A 71 -5.51 -3.17 -5.81
N ALA A 72 -4.35 -3.59 -5.32
CA ALA A 72 -3.40 -4.46 -5.99
C ALA A 72 -3.14 -5.78 -5.22
N THR A 73 -4.10 -6.19 -4.39
CA THR A 73 -4.08 -7.46 -3.68
C THR A 73 -4.45 -8.60 -4.62
N ALA A 74 -3.90 -9.79 -4.39
CA ALA A 74 -4.47 -10.99 -4.99
C ALA A 74 -5.93 -11.10 -4.53
N ILE A 75 -6.83 -11.32 -5.47
CA ILE A 75 -8.28 -11.40 -5.22
C ILE A 75 -8.55 -12.55 -4.23
N PRO A 76 -9.08 -12.32 -3.02
CA PRO A 76 -9.99 -13.30 -2.47
C PRO A 76 -11.27 -13.07 -3.28
N SER A 77 -11.58 -13.97 -4.21
CA SER A 77 -12.95 -14.01 -4.73
C SER A 77 -13.85 -14.06 -3.50
N ALA A 78 -14.80 -13.13 -3.38
CA ALA A 78 -15.92 -13.33 -2.48
C ALA A 78 -16.56 -14.66 -2.89
N ALA A 79 -16.24 -15.71 -2.12
CA ALA A 79 -16.86 -17.01 -2.16
C ALA A 79 -17.72 -17.12 -0.92
#